data_AF-A0A9D8PM58-F1
#
_entry.id   AF-A0A9D8PM58-F1
#
_cell.length_a   1.000
_cell.length_b   1.000
_cell.length_c   1.000
_cell.angle_alpha   90.00
_cell.angle_beta   90.00
_cell.angle_gamma   90.00
#
_symmetry.space_group_name_H-M   'P 1'
#
loop_
_entity.id
_entity.type
_entity.pdbx_description
1 polymer ?
#
loop_
_entity_poly.entity_id
_entity_poly.type
_entity_poly.pdbx_seq_one_letter_code
_entity_poly.pdbx_strand_id
1 'polypeptide(L)'
;MFLIPLFIGLAIATTLYLTIGWWGFWVIFPWIGASISIGIYLRKILPKNRKKLGRRISILLIMPVLLIFVPVANNENFQLEGVMLMVFVGFFSKGFIHYAIAKLFGPLVWGRGFCGWACWTAAVLEWLPIKREGVIDERLKKLRYLTLSISILLPLLLVFLLNYDVRGDYINRAELGWMIVGNLVYYGLAIPMAFIFKDKRAFCKITCPVSLIMKVPARFSLIKIKPTGNECVMCGACSRACPMDIDVMSYISAGKSVSSTECILCGECALSCPNGAIG
;
A
#
# COMPACT_ATOMS: atom_id res chain seq x y z
N MET A 1 1.16 17.10 16.01
CA MET A 1 0.43 16.23 15.05
C MET A 1 1.32 15.29 14.24
N PHE A 2 2.54 15.67 13.81
CA PHE A 2 3.36 14.78 12.97
C PHE A 2 3.91 13.52 13.68
N LEU A 3 3.99 13.50 15.01
CA LEU A 3 4.41 12.33 15.81
C LEU A 3 3.30 11.30 16.08
N ILE A 4 2.06 11.60 15.70
CA ILE A 4 0.92 10.68 15.93
C ILE A 4 1.20 9.27 15.39
N PRO A 5 1.72 9.09 14.17
CA PRO A 5 2.02 7.74 13.65
C PRO A 5 3.05 6.98 14.49
N LEU A 6 4.04 7.67 15.08
CA LEU A 6 5.01 7.04 15.98
C LEU A 6 4.34 6.52 17.25
N PHE A 7 3.51 7.34 17.90
CA PHE A 7 2.80 6.91 19.11
C PHE A 7 1.82 5.78 18.83
N ILE A 8 1.11 5.80 17.68
CA ILE A 8 0.27 4.69 17.24
C ILE A 8 1.13 3.43 17.04
N GLY A 9 2.30 3.56 16.39
CA GLY A 9 3.23 2.45 16.20
C GLY A 9 3.69 1.83 17.53
N LEU A 10 4.03 2.65 18.52
CA LEU A 10 4.42 2.19 19.87
C LEU A 10 3.27 1.49 20.60
N ALA A 11 2.05 2.03 20.51
CA ALA A 11 0.86 1.42 21.13
C ALA A 11 0.54 0.06 20.50
N ILE A 12 0.58 -0.05 19.17
CA ILE A 12 0.38 -1.32 18.46
C ILE A 12 1.48 -2.32 18.79
N ALA A 13 2.74 -1.88 18.82
CA ALA A 13 3.89 -2.72 19.19
C ALA A 13 3.71 -3.32 20.59
N THR A 14 3.39 -2.48 21.56
CA THR A 14 3.19 -2.88 22.96
C THR A 14 2.05 -3.89 23.07
N THR A 15 0.90 -3.58 22.45
CA THR A 15 -0.28 -4.45 22.50
C THR A 15 0.02 -5.82 21.89
N LEU A 16 0.59 -5.86 20.67
CA LEU A 16 0.89 -7.11 19.98
C LEU A 16 1.96 -7.92 20.70
N TYR A 17 3.00 -7.27 21.24
CA TYR A 17 4.02 -7.92 22.05
C TYR A 17 3.42 -8.56 23.30
N LEU A 18 2.54 -7.87 24.03
CA LEU A 18 1.89 -8.42 25.21
C LEU A 18 0.95 -9.59 24.88
N THR A 19 0.33 -9.59 23.69
CA THR A 19 -0.61 -10.67 23.29
C THR A 19 0.06 -11.88 22.64
N ILE A 20 1.14 -11.68 21.88
CA ILE A 20 1.76 -12.72 21.02
C ILE A 20 3.20 -13.05 21.46
N GLY A 21 3.85 -12.18 22.25
CA GLY A 21 5.19 -12.41 22.80
C GLY A 21 6.36 -12.18 21.84
N TRP A 22 6.11 -11.82 20.57
CA TRP A 22 7.19 -11.67 19.58
C TRP A 22 7.84 -10.28 19.62
N TRP A 23 9.13 -10.23 19.96
CA TRP A 23 9.91 -8.99 20.10
C TRP A 23 9.98 -8.15 18.81
N GLY A 24 9.87 -8.77 17.63
CA GLY A 24 9.98 -8.07 16.35
C GLY A 24 8.94 -6.96 16.16
N PHE A 25 7.82 -7.00 16.89
CA PHE A 25 6.83 -5.92 16.88
C PHE A 25 7.38 -4.58 17.39
N TRP A 26 8.32 -4.61 18.35
CA TRP A 26 9.02 -3.41 18.85
C TRP A 26 10.00 -2.81 17.85
N VAL A 27 10.40 -3.57 16.83
CA VAL A 27 11.18 -3.04 15.71
C VAL A 27 10.23 -2.52 14.63
N ILE A 28 9.28 -3.33 14.18
CA ILE A 28 8.49 -3.06 12.98
C ILE A 28 7.59 -1.85 13.14
N PHE A 29 6.71 -1.84 14.15
CA PHE A 29 5.67 -0.81 14.24
C PHE A 29 6.23 0.57 14.64
N PRO A 30 7.17 0.68 15.59
CA PRO A 30 7.81 1.95 15.87
C PRO A 30 8.60 2.47 14.67
N TRP A 31 9.28 1.61 13.91
CA TRP A 31 9.99 2.01 12.69
C TRP A 31 9.05 2.54 11.61
N ILE A 32 7.92 1.86 11.35
CA ILE A 32 6.89 2.34 10.41
C ILE A 32 6.34 3.69 10.89
N GLY A 33 5.99 3.79 12.17
CA GLY A 33 5.46 5.01 12.77
C GLY A 33 6.45 6.18 12.69
N ALA A 34 7.72 5.96 13.00
CA ALA A 34 8.80 6.93 12.87
C ALA A 34 8.97 7.37 11.42
N SER A 35 9.02 6.42 10.49
CA SER A 35 9.20 6.69 9.05
C SER A 35 8.06 7.54 8.48
N ILE A 36 6.81 7.27 8.83
CA ILE A 36 5.65 8.10 8.45
C ILE A 36 5.74 9.47 9.09
N SER A 37 6.09 9.55 10.38
CA SER A 37 6.24 10.81 11.10
C SER A 37 7.31 11.71 10.47
N ILE A 38 8.46 11.14 10.09
CA ILE A 38 9.51 11.81 9.31
C ILE A 38 8.96 12.32 7.98
N GLY A 39 8.22 11.51 7.23
CA GLY A 39 7.65 11.92 5.95
C GLY A 39 6.65 13.08 6.06
N ILE A 40 5.81 13.08 7.10
CA ILE A 40 4.88 14.17 7.39
C ILE A 40 5.64 15.44 7.81
N TYR A 41 6.65 15.29 8.66
CA TYR A 41 7.51 16.40 9.07
C TYR A 41 8.23 17.04 7.87
N LEU A 42 8.84 16.23 7.00
CA LEU A 42 9.48 16.69 5.77
C LEU A 42 8.52 17.44 4.84
N ARG A 43 7.27 16.98 4.72
CA ARG A 43 6.23 17.70 3.95
C ARG A 43 5.92 19.10 4.50
N LYS A 44 6.09 19.30 5.80
CA LYS A 44 5.87 20.59 6.46
C LYS A 44 7.04 21.55 6.23
N ILE A 45 8.28 21.07 6.34
CA ILE A 45 9.48 21.92 6.30
C ILE A 45 10.05 22.15 4.89
N LEU A 46 9.86 21.20 3.96
CA LEU A 46 10.44 21.31 2.63
C LEU A 46 9.75 22.39 1.78
N PRO A 47 10.50 23.04 0.86
CA PRO A 47 9.93 24.01 -0.07
C PRO A 47 8.87 23.35 -0.96
N LYS A 48 7.93 24.15 -1.49
CA LYS A 48 6.72 23.69 -2.19
C LYS A 48 7.01 22.69 -3.32
N ASN A 49 8.09 22.89 -4.07
CA ASN A 49 8.54 22.00 -5.15
C ASN A 49 9.10 20.64 -4.67
N ARG A 50 9.53 20.53 -3.42
CA ARG A 50 10.14 19.32 -2.82
C ARG A 50 9.21 18.59 -1.85
N LYS A 51 8.03 19.12 -1.48
CA LYS A 51 7.14 18.48 -0.49
C LYS A 51 6.78 17.02 -0.80
N LYS A 52 6.70 16.64 -2.08
CA LYS A 52 6.44 15.24 -2.49
C LYS A 52 7.51 14.27 -1.98
N LEU A 53 8.74 14.75 -1.77
CA LEU A 53 9.88 13.96 -1.31
C LEU A 53 9.64 13.39 0.09
N GLY A 54 8.91 14.09 0.97
CA GLY A 54 8.67 13.60 2.33
C GLY A 54 8.00 12.22 2.35
N ARG A 55 6.96 12.02 1.53
CA ARG A 55 6.31 10.70 1.42
C ARG A 55 7.19 9.66 0.73
N ARG A 56 7.96 10.06 -0.29
CA ARG A 56 8.90 9.15 -0.98
C ARG A 56 10.00 8.64 -0.05
N ILE A 57 10.49 9.50 0.85
CA ILE A 57 11.46 9.10 1.89
C ILE A 57 10.78 8.16 2.89
N SER A 58 9.60 8.51 3.39
CA SER A 58 8.86 7.65 4.33
C SER A 58 8.65 6.22 3.81
N ILE A 59 8.13 6.07 2.59
CA ILE A 59 7.88 4.74 2.01
C ILE A 59 9.17 3.98 1.73
N LEU A 60 10.26 4.68 1.38
CA LEU A 60 11.59 4.09 1.20
C LEU A 60 12.18 3.59 2.52
N LEU A 61 12.03 4.35 3.61
CA LEU A 61 12.49 3.93 4.94
C LEU A 61 11.75 2.68 5.44
N ILE A 62 10.48 2.52 5.09
CA ILE A 62 9.69 1.33 5.49
C ILE A 62 10.08 0.08 4.67
N MET A 63 10.60 0.25 3.46
CA MET A 63 10.88 -0.86 2.56
C MET A 63 11.78 -1.95 3.16
N PRO A 64 12.94 -1.65 3.78
CA PRO A 64 13.83 -2.68 4.33
C PRO A 64 13.16 -3.53 5.41
N VAL A 65 12.32 -2.93 6.27
CA VAL A 65 11.70 -3.70 7.35
C VAL A 65 10.69 -4.72 6.79
N LEU A 66 9.91 -4.35 5.78
CA LEU A 66 8.89 -5.24 5.20
C LEU A 66 9.44 -6.20 4.14
N LEU A 67 10.46 -5.80 3.38
CA LEU A 67 11.01 -6.59 2.28
C LEU A 67 12.18 -7.48 2.71
N ILE A 68 12.94 -7.08 3.74
CA ILE A 68 14.18 -7.76 4.15
C ILE A 68 14.04 -8.30 5.57
N PHE A 69 13.86 -7.42 6.57
CA PHE A 69 13.92 -7.84 7.97
C PHE A 69 12.91 -8.94 8.30
N VAL A 70 11.62 -8.73 8.01
CA VAL A 70 10.61 -9.72 8.38
C VAL A 70 10.75 -11.02 7.59
N PRO A 71 10.86 -11.01 6.24
CA PRO A 71 10.99 -12.25 5.48
C PRO A 71 12.25 -13.04 5.81
N VAL A 72 13.40 -12.37 5.98
CA VAL A 72 14.67 -13.05 6.25
C VAL A 72 14.76 -13.52 7.71
N ALA A 73 14.37 -12.69 8.67
CA ALA A 73 14.47 -13.06 10.09
C ALA A 73 13.46 -14.12 10.53
N ASN A 74 12.36 -14.29 9.78
CA ASN A 74 11.30 -15.24 10.13
C ASN A 74 11.10 -16.35 9.10
N ASN A 75 11.81 -16.32 7.98
CA ASN A 75 11.60 -17.22 6.85
C ASN A 75 10.13 -17.23 6.38
N GLU A 76 9.51 -16.05 6.27
CA GLU A 76 8.07 -15.93 5.99
C GLU A 76 7.77 -15.23 4.67
N ASN A 77 6.69 -15.67 4.01
CA ASN A 77 6.17 -15.02 2.81
C ASN A 77 5.02 -14.04 3.12
N PHE A 78 5.21 -12.77 2.73
CA PHE A 78 4.25 -11.67 2.93
C PHE A 78 3.42 -11.35 1.67
N GLN A 79 3.50 -12.19 0.64
CA GLN A 79 2.70 -12.09 -0.57
C GLN A 79 1.34 -12.78 -0.41
N LEU A 80 0.38 -12.40 -1.26
CA LEU A 80 -0.99 -12.89 -1.14
C LEU A 80 -1.04 -14.40 -1.33
N GLU A 81 -0.33 -14.91 -2.33
CA GLU A 81 -0.26 -16.31 -2.71
C GLU A 81 0.28 -17.18 -1.56
N GLY A 82 1.35 -16.72 -0.89
CA GLY A 82 1.90 -17.42 0.28
C GLY A 82 0.94 -17.45 1.46
N VAL A 83 0.25 -16.32 1.72
CA VAL A 83 -0.79 -16.28 2.76
C VAL A 83 -1.95 -17.21 2.43
N MET A 84 -2.38 -17.28 1.18
CA MET A 84 -3.45 -18.20 0.76
C MET A 84 -3.04 -19.68 0.91
N LEU A 85 -1.80 -20.05 0.54
CA LEU A 85 -1.29 -21.41 0.76
C LEU A 85 -1.38 -21.82 2.24
N MET A 86 -0.94 -20.95 3.14
CA MET A 86 -0.97 -21.22 4.59
C MET A 86 -2.40 -21.28 5.15
N VAL A 87 -3.27 -20.35 4.75
CA VAL A 87 -4.66 -20.31 5.22
C VAL A 87 -5.44 -21.55 4.79
N PHE A 88 -5.22 -22.07 3.58
CA PHE A 88 -5.92 -23.26 3.10
C PHE A 88 -5.59 -24.55 3.86
N VAL A 89 -4.42 -24.62 4.51
CA VAL A 89 -4.06 -25.73 5.41
C VAL A 89 -4.30 -25.43 6.90
N GLY A 90 -5.02 -24.34 7.19
CA GLY A 90 -5.38 -23.91 8.55
C GLY A 90 -4.23 -23.33 9.36
N PHE A 91 -3.15 -22.86 8.72
CA PHE A 91 -2.00 -22.25 9.38
C PHE A 91 -2.03 -20.72 9.27
N PHE A 92 -1.96 -20.03 10.41
CA PHE A 92 -2.03 -18.56 10.48
C PHE A 92 -0.67 -17.97 10.87
N SER A 93 0.08 -17.49 9.87
CA SER A 93 1.43 -16.91 10.04
C SER A 93 1.41 -15.39 10.33
N LYS A 94 2.59 -14.77 10.56
CA LYS A 94 2.65 -13.31 10.72
C LYS A 94 2.30 -12.60 9.40
N GLY A 95 2.52 -13.25 8.26
CA GLY A 95 1.97 -12.84 6.96
C GLY A 95 0.44 -12.67 6.97
N PHE A 96 -0.29 -13.62 7.59
CA PHE A 96 -1.74 -13.50 7.77
C PHE A 96 -2.11 -12.29 8.64
N ILE A 97 -1.44 -12.10 9.78
CA ILE A 97 -1.64 -10.95 10.68
C ILE A 97 -1.42 -9.63 9.92
N HIS A 98 -0.39 -9.58 9.08
CA HIS A 98 -0.11 -8.42 8.24
C HIS A 98 -1.22 -8.11 7.23
N TYR A 99 -1.81 -9.13 6.59
CA TYR A 99 -2.97 -8.93 5.70
C TYR A 99 -4.21 -8.49 6.47
N ALA A 100 -4.52 -9.14 7.59
CA ALA A 100 -5.65 -8.78 8.43
C ALA A 100 -5.54 -7.31 8.87
N ILE A 101 -4.42 -6.90 9.48
CA ILE A 101 -4.23 -5.54 9.99
C ILE A 101 -4.11 -4.53 8.84
N ALA A 102 -3.23 -4.74 7.87
CA ALA A 102 -2.88 -3.69 6.91
C ALA A 102 -3.74 -3.69 5.63
N LYS A 103 -4.44 -4.78 5.29
CA LYS A 103 -5.19 -4.92 4.02
C LYS A 103 -6.69 -5.10 4.23
N LEU A 104 -7.13 -5.60 5.39
CA LEU A 104 -8.56 -5.81 5.68
C LEU A 104 -9.11 -4.78 6.67
N PHE A 105 -8.59 -4.74 7.90
CA PHE A 105 -9.11 -3.86 8.95
C PHE A 105 -8.56 -2.43 8.87
N GLY A 106 -7.26 -2.27 8.60
CA GLY A 106 -6.61 -0.97 8.48
C GLY A 106 -7.29 -0.04 7.48
N PRO A 107 -7.75 -0.54 6.30
CA PRO A 107 -8.49 0.30 5.37
C PRO A 107 -9.87 0.78 5.82
N LEU A 108 -10.47 0.20 6.86
CA LEU A 108 -11.66 0.76 7.49
C LEU A 108 -11.35 2.07 8.23
N VAL A 109 -10.10 2.26 8.67
CA VAL A 109 -9.67 3.48 9.37
C VAL A 109 -8.99 4.45 8.41
N TRP A 110 -7.94 3.99 7.72
CA TRP A 110 -7.07 4.82 6.90
C TRP A 110 -7.03 4.37 5.43
N GLY A 111 -8.17 3.93 4.90
CA GLY A 111 -8.37 3.59 3.50
C GLY A 111 -7.22 2.77 2.91
N ARG A 112 -6.80 3.10 1.69
CA ARG A 112 -5.64 2.42 1.08
C ARG A 112 -4.30 3.07 1.46
N GLY A 113 -4.19 3.60 2.68
CA GLY A 113 -2.99 4.29 3.19
C GLY A 113 -1.71 3.46 3.07
N PHE A 114 -1.79 2.13 3.25
CA PHE A 114 -0.64 1.23 3.02
C PHE A 114 -0.05 1.39 1.61
N CYS A 115 -0.88 1.45 0.56
CA CYS A 115 -0.43 1.67 -0.81
C CYS A 115 0.24 3.04 -1.01
N GLY A 116 -0.17 4.05 -0.23
CA GLY A 116 0.37 5.40 -0.26
C GLY A 116 1.67 5.58 0.52
N TRP A 117 1.86 4.84 1.61
CA TRP A 117 2.88 5.15 2.62
C TRP A 117 3.81 4.01 3.02
N ALA A 118 3.44 2.74 2.80
CA ALA A 118 4.19 1.59 3.33
C ALA A 118 4.43 0.45 2.32
N CYS A 119 3.83 0.51 1.12
CA CYS A 119 4.01 -0.52 0.11
C CYS A 119 5.45 -0.53 -0.45
N TRP A 120 6.17 -1.64 -0.26
CA TRP A 120 7.54 -1.81 -0.74
C TRP A 120 7.63 -1.79 -2.26
N THR A 121 6.66 -2.33 -2.99
CA THR A 121 6.65 -2.24 -4.46
C THR A 121 6.57 -0.78 -4.92
N ALA A 122 5.70 0.01 -4.30
CA ALA A 122 5.59 1.43 -4.60
C ALA A 122 6.85 2.22 -4.17
N ALA A 123 7.54 1.78 -3.12
CA ALA A 123 8.81 2.39 -2.71
C ALA A 123 9.82 2.39 -3.86
N VAL A 124 9.95 1.29 -4.60
CA VAL A 124 10.85 1.23 -5.77
C VAL A 124 10.31 2.08 -6.92
N LEU A 125 9.05 1.86 -7.31
CA LEU A 125 8.49 2.49 -8.51
C LEU A 125 8.44 4.02 -8.43
N GLU A 126 8.30 4.60 -7.25
CA GLU A 126 8.22 6.05 -7.10
C GLU A 126 9.51 6.81 -7.39
N TRP A 127 10.65 6.12 -7.33
CA TRP A 127 11.97 6.67 -7.62
C TRP A 127 12.39 6.50 -9.08
N LEU A 128 11.62 5.77 -9.89
CA LEU A 128 11.86 5.70 -11.34
C LEU A 128 11.80 7.10 -11.99
N PRO A 129 12.63 7.40 -12.99
CA PRO A 129 12.72 8.72 -13.63
C PRO A 129 11.58 8.96 -14.65
N ILE A 130 10.34 8.70 -14.25
CA ILE A 130 9.16 8.75 -15.14
C ILE A 130 8.30 9.96 -14.80
N LYS A 131 7.96 10.75 -15.82
CA LYS A 131 6.94 11.79 -15.74
C LYS A 131 5.61 11.21 -16.17
N ARG A 132 4.57 11.41 -15.35
CA ARG A 132 3.24 10.88 -15.65
C ARG A 132 2.62 11.60 -16.83
N GLU A 133 2.15 10.85 -17.80
CA GLU A 133 1.43 11.33 -18.98
C GLU A 133 0.08 10.62 -19.09
N GLY A 134 -1.01 11.39 -19.16
CA GLY A 134 -2.35 10.85 -19.33
C GLY A 134 -2.91 10.08 -18.14
N VAL A 135 -3.91 9.26 -18.46
CA VAL A 135 -4.72 8.43 -17.56
C VAL A 135 -4.75 7.02 -18.13
N ILE A 136 -4.77 6.01 -17.25
CA ILE A 136 -4.84 4.62 -17.69
C ILE A 136 -6.28 4.27 -18.07
N ASP A 137 -6.47 3.60 -19.20
CA ASP A 137 -7.77 3.08 -19.64
C ASP A 137 -8.41 2.17 -18.57
N GLU A 138 -9.67 2.42 -18.27
CA GLU A 138 -10.48 1.61 -17.35
C GLU A 138 -10.55 0.13 -17.74
N ARG A 139 -10.48 -0.20 -19.04
CA ARG A 139 -10.46 -1.60 -19.50
C ARG A 139 -9.23 -2.35 -18.98
N LEU A 140 -8.06 -1.72 -19.03
CA LEU A 140 -6.81 -2.30 -18.51
C LEU A 140 -6.87 -2.47 -16.99
N LYS A 141 -7.51 -1.54 -16.28
CA LYS A 141 -7.67 -1.64 -14.81
C LYS A 141 -8.43 -2.88 -14.36
N LYS A 142 -9.22 -3.50 -15.25
CA LYS A 142 -9.94 -4.77 -14.99
C LYS A 142 -9.01 -5.99 -14.94
N LEU A 143 -7.78 -5.90 -15.46
CA LEU A 143 -6.79 -6.99 -15.36
C LEU A 143 -6.45 -7.37 -13.91
N ARG A 144 -6.70 -6.46 -12.95
CA ARG A 144 -6.57 -6.77 -11.52
C ARG A 144 -7.50 -7.90 -11.05
N TYR A 145 -8.65 -8.07 -11.69
CA TYR A 145 -9.55 -9.19 -11.35
C TYR A 145 -8.94 -10.51 -11.79
N LEU A 146 -8.31 -10.55 -12.97
CA LEU A 146 -7.59 -11.73 -13.44
C LEU A 146 -6.43 -12.07 -12.51
N THR A 147 -5.59 -11.09 -12.15
CA THR A 147 -4.47 -11.34 -11.25
C THR A 147 -4.93 -11.77 -9.86
N LEU A 148 -6.00 -11.17 -9.31
CA LEU A 148 -6.59 -11.61 -8.05
C LEU A 148 -7.11 -13.04 -8.14
N SER A 149 -7.81 -13.40 -9.22
CA SER A 149 -8.27 -14.76 -9.45
C SER A 149 -7.09 -15.74 -9.49
N ILE A 150 -6.00 -15.42 -10.19
CA ILE A 150 -4.79 -16.24 -10.22
C ILE A 150 -4.20 -16.39 -8.82
N SER A 151 -4.05 -15.29 -8.07
CA SER A 151 -3.47 -15.31 -6.72
C SER A 151 -4.27 -16.14 -5.69
N ILE A 152 -5.55 -16.41 -5.95
CA ILE A 152 -6.42 -17.25 -5.10
C ILE A 152 -6.52 -18.68 -5.65
N LEU A 153 -6.78 -18.83 -6.96
CA LEU A 153 -7.02 -20.12 -7.59
C LEU A 153 -5.76 -20.96 -7.71
N LEU A 154 -4.58 -20.36 -7.88
CA LEU A 154 -3.32 -21.11 -7.95
C LEU A 154 -3.01 -21.82 -6.62
N PRO A 155 -3.00 -21.14 -5.45
CA PRO A 155 -2.87 -21.82 -4.16
C PRO A 155 -3.98 -22.87 -3.92
N LEU A 156 -5.21 -22.59 -4.34
CA LEU A 156 -6.33 -23.53 -4.18
C LEU A 156 -6.11 -24.80 -5.01
N LEU A 157 -5.69 -24.67 -6.26
CA LEU A 157 -5.33 -25.77 -7.16
C LEU A 157 -4.18 -26.59 -6.58
N LEU A 158 -3.11 -25.93 -6.11
CA LEU A 158 -1.95 -26.61 -5.52
C LEU A 158 -2.35 -27.46 -4.31
N VAL A 159 -3.13 -26.88 -3.39
CA VAL A 159 -3.50 -27.56 -2.13
C VAL A 159 -4.52 -28.66 -2.35
N PHE A 160 -5.64 -28.38 -3.02
CA PHE A 160 -6.80 -29.29 -3.03
C PHE A 160 -6.86 -30.23 -4.23
N LEU A 161 -6.21 -29.90 -5.35
CA LEU A 161 -6.25 -30.72 -6.56
C LEU A 161 -4.93 -31.43 -6.85
N LEU A 162 -3.80 -30.77 -6.58
CA LEU A 162 -2.47 -31.35 -6.78
C LEU A 162 -1.86 -31.95 -5.51
N ASN A 163 -2.58 -31.89 -4.37
CA ASN A 163 -2.16 -32.42 -3.07
C ASN A 163 -0.74 -31.96 -2.65
N TYR A 164 -0.41 -30.70 -2.94
CA TYR A 164 0.87 -30.12 -2.54
C TYR A 164 0.97 -30.07 -1.00
N ASP A 165 2.00 -30.69 -0.43
CA ASP A 165 2.21 -30.71 1.02
C ASP A 165 2.79 -29.37 1.51
N VAL A 166 1.91 -28.41 1.76
CA VAL A 166 2.30 -27.10 2.30
C VAL A 166 2.99 -27.24 3.66
N ARG A 167 2.62 -28.21 4.50
CA ARG A 167 3.22 -28.34 5.83
C ARG A 167 4.64 -28.91 5.77
N GLY A 168 4.86 -29.89 4.91
CA GLY A 168 6.16 -30.55 4.75
C GLY A 168 7.13 -29.80 3.84
N ASP A 169 6.64 -29.25 2.71
CA ASP A 169 7.50 -28.73 1.64
C ASP A 169 7.56 -27.20 1.60
N TYR A 170 6.55 -26.51 2.12
CA TYR A 170 6.48 -25.06 2.06
C TYR A 170 6.95 -24.41 3.37
N ILE A 171 6.26 -24.68 4.48
CA ILE A 171 6.49 -24.01 5.77
C ILE A 171 7.94 -24.20 6.25
N ASN A 172 8.62 -23.11 6.60
CA ASN A 172 10.03 -23.06 6.99
C ASN A 172 11.05 -23.62 5.97
N ARG A 173 10.64 -23.95 4.75
CA ARG A 173 11.51 -24.51 3.70
C ARG A 173 11.53 -23.63 2.44
N ALA A 174 10.38 -23.50 1.79
CA ALA A 174 10.26 -22.79 0.51
C ALA A 174 9.72 -21.36 0.67
N GLU A 175 9.20 -20.97 1.83
CA GLU A 175 8.58 -19.66 2.07
C GLU A 175 9.40 -18.46 1.60
N LEU A 176 10.64 -18.32 2.07
CA LEU A 176 11.52 -17.23 1.64
C LEU A 176 11.85 -17.30 0.14
N GLY A 177 12.01 -18.50 -0.41
CA GLY A 177 12.22 -18.70 -1.85
C GLY A 177 11.04 -18.16 -2.67
N TRP A 178 9.82 -18.47 -2.25
CA TRP A 178 8.60 -17.93 -2.85
C TRP A 178 8.50 -16.42 -2.72
N MET A 179 8.84 -15.86 -1.55
CA MET A 179 8.88 -14.40 -1.35
C MET A 179 9.88 -13.72 -2.31
N ILE A 180 11.07 -14.29 -2.50
CA ILE A 180 12.09 -13.75 -3.41
C ILE A 180 11.60 -13.83 -4.86
N VAL A 181 11.21 -15.03 -5.32
CA VAL A 181 10.76 -15.26 -6.70
C VAL A 181 9.54 -14.40 -7.02
N GLY A 182 8.55 -14.35 -6.12
CA GLY A 182 7.36 -13.56 -6.33
C GLY A 182 7.65 -12.06 -6.40
N ASN A 183 8.57 -11.53 -5.59
CA ASN A 183 8.98 -10.12 -5.71
C ASN A 183 9.74 -9.86 -7.00
N LEU A 184 10.59 -10.78 -7.46
CA LEU A 184 11.25 -10.69 -8.77
C LEU A 184 10.23 -10.62 -9.91
N VAL A 185 9.19 -11.46 -9.87
CA VAL A 185 8.08 -11.41 -10.85
C VAL A 185 7.33 -10.08 -10.75
N TYR A 186 6.99 -9.63 -9.53
CA TYR A 186 6.28 -8.37 -9.35
C TYR A 186 7.08 -7.17 -9.86
N TYR A 187 8.39 -7.09 -9.59
CA TYR A 187 9.24 -6.02 -10.11
C TYR A 187 9.49 -6.14 -11.61
N GLY A 188 9.69 -7.36 -12.10
CA GLY A 188 9.85 -7.67 -13.52
C GLY A 188 8.63 -7.29 -14.36
N LEU A 189 7.43 -7.31 -13.78
CA LEU A 189 6.22 -6.77 -14.42
C LEU A 189 6.05 -5.27 -14.15
N ALA A 190 6.24 -4.83 -12.92
CA ALA A 190 5.89 -3.47 -12.51
C ALA A 190 6.78 -2.39 -13.13
N ILE A 191 8.09 -2.65 -13.25
CA ILE A 191 9.04 -1.68 -13.80
C ILE A 191 8.77 -1.44 -15.30
N PRO A 192 8.69 -2.47 -16.17
CA PRO A 192 8.33 -2.27 -17.58
C PRO A 192 6.97 -1.60 -17.76
N MET A 193 5.95 -2.02 -17.00
CA MET A 193 4.63 -1.36 -17.05
C MET A 193 4.73 0.12 -16.71
N ALA A 194 5.54 0.50 -15.73
CA ALA A 194 5.70 1.91 -15.38
C ALA A 194 6.26 2.73 -16.55
N PHE A 195 7.23 2.19 -17.30
CA PHE A 195 7.81 2.86 -18.48
C PHE A 195 6.85 2.87 -19.67
N ILE A 196 6.24 1.73 -20.02
CA ILE A 196 5.31 1.58 -21.16
C ILE A 196 4.14 2.55 -21.02
N PHE A 197 3.52 2.58 -19.85
CA PHE A 197 2.36 3.43 -19.59
C PHE A 197 2.74 4.82 -19.09
N LYS A 198 4.04 5.13 -18.99
CA LYS A 198 4.57 6.38 -18.42
C LYS A 198 3.91 6.73 -17.09
N ASP A 199 3.72 5.76 -16.20
CA ASP A 199 3.04 5.95 -14.92
C ASP A 199 3.64 5.05 -13.83
N LYS A 200 4.22 5.67 -12.79
CA LYS A 200 4.83 4.97 -11.65
C LYS A 200 3.85 4.09 -10.87
N ARG A 201 2.53 4.32 -11.02
CA ARG A 201 1.45 3.53 -10.41
C ARG A 201 0.74 2.63 -11.42
N ALA A 202 1.26 2.43 -12.63
CA ALA A 202 0.68 1.54 -13.64
C ALA A 202 0.40 0.12 -13.09
N PHE A 203 1.40 -0.52 -12.46
CA PHE A 203 1.21 -1.81 -11.79
C PHE A 203 0.08 -1.80 -10.75
N CYS A 204 0.05 -0.75 -9.91
CA CYS A 204 -0.97 -0.61 -8.87
C CYS A 204 -2.39 -0.45 -9.46
N LYS A 205 -2.50 0.14 -10.65
CA LYS A 205 -3.77 0.41 -11.34
C LYS A 205 -4.24 -0.76 -12.20
N ILE A 206 -3.32 -1.56 -12.75
CA ILE A 206 -3.62 -2.55 -13.79
C ILE A 206 -3.52 -3.99 -13.27
N THR A 207 -2.53 -4.33 -12.43
CA THR A 207 -2.22 -5.74 -12.13
C THR A 207 -2.13 -6.07 -10.64
N CYS A 208 -1.95 -5.11 -9.74
CA CYS A 208 -1.81 -5.43 -8.31
C CYS A 208 -3.09 -6.07 -7.72
N PRO A 209 -3.07 -7.35 -7.31
CA PRO A 209 -4.27 -8.07 -6.84
C PRO A 209 -4.75 -7.54 -5.49
N VAL A 210 -3.80 -7.20 -4.60
CA VAL A 210 -4.06 -6.64 -3.27
C VAL A 210 -4.87 -5.34 -3.34
N SER A 211 -4.74 -4.58 -4.43
CA SER A 211 -5.48 -3.33 -4.58
C SER A 211 -7.00 -3.54 -4.61
N LEU A 212 -7.50 -4.67 -5.12
CA LEU A 212 -8.93 -4.99 -5.13
C LEU A 212 -9.42 -5.40 -3.75
N ILE A 213 -8.66 -6.22 -3.04
CA ILE A 213 -8.98 -6.65 -1.65
C ILE A 213 -9.20 -5.42 -0.77
N MET A 214 -8.32 -4.43 -0.87
CA MET A 214 -8.40 -3.24 -0.03
C MET A 214 -9.51 -2.26 -0.43
N LYS A 215 -10.07 -2.34 -1.65
CA LYS A 215 -11.14 -1.40 -2.08
C LYS A 215 -12.43 -1.57 -1.28
N VAL A 216 -12.77 -2.80 -0.93
CA VAL A 216 -14.01 -3.12 -0.22
C VAL A 216 -14.05 -2.44 1.16
N PRO A 217 -13.09 -2.68 2.07
CA PRO A 217 -13.05 -1.98 3.35
C PRO A 217 -12.79 -0.47 3.17
N ALA A 218 -11.98 -0.05 2.20
CA ALA A 218 -11.69 1.38 1.99
C ALA A 218 -12.92 2.23 1.64
N ARG A 219 -13.99 1.64 1.10
CA ARG A 219 -15.28 2.35 0.89
C ARG A 219 -15.82 2.94 2.19
N PHE A 220 -15.64 2.19 3.28
CA PHE A 220 -16.11 2.53 4.64
C PHE A 220 -15.04 3.24 5.48
N SER A 221 -13.93 3.69 4.86
CA SER A 221 -12.83 4.36 5.55
C SER A 221 -13.31 5.56 6.36
N LEU A 222 -12.92 5.64 7.64
CA LEU A 222 -13.17 6.78 8.52
C LEU A 222 -12.42 8.03 8.06
N ILE A 223 -11.17 7.85 7.62
CA ILE A 223 -10.33 8.94 7.13
C ILE A 223 -10.53 9.09 5.62
N LYS A 224 -10.91 10.29 5.18
CA LYS A 224 -11.07 10.67 3.78
C LYS A 224 -10.46 12.05 3.54
N ILE A 225 -10.01 12.28 2.30
CA ILE A 225 -9.66 13.63 1.84
C ILE A 225 -10.94 14.44 1.72
N LYS A 226 -10.97 15.64 2.30
CA LYS A 226 -12.17 16.47 2.38
C LYS A 226 -11.88 17.93 2.06
N PRO A 227 -12.90 18.72 1.66
CA PRO A 227 -12.76 20.16 1.57
C PRO A 227 -12.40 20.74 2.95
N THR A 228 -11.66 21.84 2.93
CA THR A 228 -11.43 22.68 4.12
C THR A 228 -12.43 23.85 4.13
N GLY A 229 -12.25 24.82 5.03
CA GLY A 229 -13.03 26.06 5.01
C GLY A 229 -12.66 27.02 3.86
N ASN A 230 -11.61 26.73 3.09
CA ASN A 230 -11.18 27.59 1.98
C ASN A 230 -11.92 27.24 0.68
N GLU A 231 -12.17 28.25 -0.15
CA GLU A 231 -12.92 28.10 -1.40
C GLU A 231 -12.13 27.40 -2.51
N CYS A 232 -12.80 26.49 -3.22
CA CYS A 232 -12.28 25.81 -4.40
C CYS A 232 -12.49 26.64 -5.67
N VAL A 233 -11.42 27.09 -6.31
CA VAL A 233 -11.45 27.86 -7.57
C VAL A 233 -11.44 27.00 -8.83
N MET A 234 -11.74 25.70 -8.72
CA MET A 234 -11.87 24.78 -9.86
C MET A 234 -10.68 24.75 -10.86
N CYS A 235 -9.45 24.95 -10.38
CA CYS A 235 -8.26 25.00 -11.25
C CYS A 235 -7.74 23.62 -11.74
N GLY A 236 -8.29 22.52 -11.21
CA GLY A 236 -7.94 21.14 -11.57
C GLY A 236 -6.56 20.64 -11.13
N ALA A 237 -5.79 21.42 -10.37
CA ALA A 237 -4.44 21.05 -9.94
C ALA A 237 -4.41 19.74 -9.13
N CYS A 238 -5.41 19.53 -8.26
CA CYS A 238 -5.54 18.35 -7.42
C CYS A 238 -5.80 17.06 -8.23
N SER A 239 -6.68 17.11 -9.24
CA SER A 239 -6.97 15.97 -10.12
C SER A 239 -5.74 15.60 -10.95
N ARG A 240 -5.02 16.58 -11.51
CA ARG A 240 -3.76 16.34 -12.24
C ARG A 240 -2.66 15.76 -11.35
N ALA A 241 -2.58 16.18 -10.09
CA ALA A 241 -1.58 15.69 -9.14
C ALA A 241 -1.87 14.28 -8.61
N CYS A 242 -3.13 13.81 -8.66
CA CYS A 242 -3.53 12.53 -8.08
C CYS A 242 -2.97 11.35 -8.89
N PRO A 243 -2.08 10.51 -8.33
CA PRO A 243 -1.42 9.42 -9.09
C PRO A 243 -2.35 8.24 -9.41
N MET A 244 -3.58 8.26 -8.90
CA MET A 244 -4.58 7.19 -9.06
C MET A 244 -5.68 7.56 -10.06
N ASP A 245 -5.48 8.61 -10.86
CA ASP A 245 -6.43 9.09 -11.88
C ASP A 245 -7.80 9.53 -11.31
N ILE A 246 -7.86 9.95 -10.04
CA ILE A 246 -9.12 10.40 -9.42
C ILE A 246 -9.34 11.87 -9.78
N ASP A 247 -10.55 12.19 -10.26
CA ASP A 247 -10.99 13.57 -10.36
C ASP A 247 -11.33 14.12 -8.97
N VAL A 248 -10.30 14.59 -8.25
CA VAL A 248 -10.44 15.13 -6.89
C VAL A 248 -11.23 16.44 -6.89
N MET A 249 -11.06 17.27 -7.93
CA MET A 249 -11.67 18.59 -8.00
C MET A 249 -13.20 18.54 -7.90
N SER A 250 -13.85 17.63 -8.62
CA SER A 250 -15.32 17.52 -8.62
C SER A 250 -15.90 17.18 -7.24
N TYR A 251 -15.18 16.39 -6.42
CA TYR A 251 -15.59 16.17 -5.02
C TYR A 251 -15.47 17.45 -4.21
N ILE A 252 -14.33 18.13 -4.30
CA ILE A 252 -14.01 19.29 -3.46
C ILE A 252 -14.88 20.50 -3.82
N SER A 253 -15.11 20.78 -5.12
CA SER A 253 -16.00 21.87 -5.55
C SER A 253 -17.46 21.62 -5.16
N ALA A 254 -17.87 20.36 -5.02
CA ALA A 254 -19.19 19.98 -4.53
C ALA A 254 -19.30 19.93 -3.00
N GLY A 255 -18.26 20.35 -2.26
CA GLY A 255 -18.25 20.29 -0.79
C GLY A 255 -18.23 18.87 -0.22
N LYS A 256 -17.84 17.86 -1.01
CA LYS A 256 -17.88 16.44 -0.64
C LYS A 256 -16.50 15.88 -0.38
N SER A 257 -16.44 14.92 0.55
CA SER A 257 -15.23 14.10 0.73
C SER A 257 -15.00 13.20 -0.48
N VAL A 258 -13.73 12.94 -0.82
CA VAL A 258 -13.34 12.02 -1.90
C VAL A 258 -13.73 10.60 -1.50
N SER A 259 -14.80 10.08 -2.09
CA SER A 259 -15.35 8.74 -1.80
C SER A 259 -14.82 7.64 -2.72
N SER A 260 -13.95 7.97 -3.67
CA SER A 260 -13.32 6.99 -4.58
C SER A 260 -12.47 5.97 -3.81
N THR A 261 -12.77 4.68 -4.00
CA THR A 261 -12.01 3.54 -3.43
C THR A 261 -10.62 3.39 -4.04
N GLU A 262 -10.28 4.16 -5.08
CA GLU A 262 -8.91 4.24 -5.61
C GLU A 262 -8.01 5.14 -4.77
N CYS A 263 -8.57 5.94 -3.86
CA CYS A 263 -7.77 6.87 -3.05
C CYS A 263 -6.83 6.11 -2.13
N ILE A 264 -5.52 6.32 -2.33
CA ILE A 264 -4.45 5.74 -1.49
C ILE A 264 -4.01 6.67 -0.35
N LEU A 265 -4.78 7.76 -0.09
CA LEU A 265 -4.51 8.75 0.95
C LEU A 265 -3.06 9.28 0.94
N CYS A 266 -2.49 9.46 -0.25
CA CYS A 266 -1.14 9.97 -0.42
C CYS A 266 -1.03 11.48 -0.13
N GLY A 267 -2.14 12.24 -0.17
CA GLY A 267 -2.16 13.68 0.11
C GLY A 267 -1.52 14.58 -0.94
N GLU A 268 -1.15 14.06 -2.12
CA GLU A 268 -0.57 14.87 -3.20
C GLU A 268 -1.54 15.94 -3.73
N CYS A 269 -2.84 15.66 -3.70
CA CYS A 269 -3.88 16.62 -4.04
C CYS A 269 -3.86 17.85 -3.12
N ALA A 270 -3.79 17.64 -1.80
CA ALA A 270 -3.71 18.70 -0.81
C ALA A 270 -2.44 19.55 -0.99
N LEU A 271 -1.29 18.92 -1.22
CA LEU A 271 -0.02 19.62 -1.47
C LEU A 271 -0.03 20.46 -2.75
N SER A 272 -0.80 20.05 -3.76
CA SER A 272 -0.89 20.73 -5.06
C SER A 272 -1.92 21.87 -5.09
N CYS A 273 -2.81 21.95 -4.10
CA CYS A 273 -3.87 22.96 -4.07
C CYS A 273 -3.28 24.34 -3.78
N PRO A 274 -3.45 25.34 -4.67
CA PRO A 274 -2.93 26.69 -4.43
C PRO A 274 -3.68 27.42 -3.30
N ASN A 275 -4.98 27.16 -3.14
CA ASN A 275 -5.84 27.84 -2.15
C ASN A 275 -5.95 27.09 -0.81
N GLY A 276 -5.33 25.91 -0.67
CA GLY A 276 -5.47 25.11 0.55
C GLY A 276 -6.89 24.62 0.83
N ALA A 277 -7.73 24.47 -0.21
CA ALA A 277 -9.12 24.00 -0.14
C ALA A 277 -9.28 22.51 0.18
N ILE A 278 -8.20 21.78 0.48
CA ILE A 278 -8.17 20.31 0.62
C ILE A 278 -7.38 19.92 1.87
N GLY A 279 -7.98 19.07 2.72
CA GLY A 279 -7.41 18.55 3.96
C GLY A 279 -7.49 17.03 4.08
#